data_AF-A0A820PDU0-F1
#
_entry.id   AF-A0A820PDU0-F1
#
_cell.length_a   1.000
_cell.length_b   1.000
_cell.length_c   1.000
_cell.angle_alpha   90.00
_cell.angle_beta   90.00
_cell.angle_gamma   90.00
#
_symmetry.space_group_name_H-M   'P 1'
#
loop_
_entity.id
_entity.type
_entity.pdbx_description
1 polymer ?
#
loop_
_entity_poly.entity_id
_entity_poly.type
_entity_poly.pdbx_seq_one_letter_code
_entity_poly.pdbx_strand_id
1 'polypeptide(L)'
;SSVINSLKRSQACETGSTPGVTKQMQTIKLDKLIKLFDSPGIVMSKETNPANLVLRNCIRIETIENPVPAIELLIHRCTKEQMMLQYNLSDFQDVNDFLLKMATKMGT
;
A
#
# COMPACT_ATOMS: atom_id res chain seq x y z
N SER A 1 -1.45 -5.29 -13.80
CA SER A 1 -0.42 -4.47 -14.47
C SER A 1 1.04 -4.93 -14.34
N SER A 2 1.73 -4.85 -13.19
CA SER A 2 3.20 -5.08 -13.15
C SER A 2 3.62 -6.48 -13.60
N VAL A 3 2.89 -7.53 -13.17
CA VAL A 3 3.11 -8.91 -13.63
C VAL A 3 2.95 -9.05 -15.14
N ILE A 4 1.95 -8.36 -15.73
CA ILE A 4 1.71 -8.38 -17.18
C ILE A 4 2.88 -7.74 -17.92
N ASN A 5 3.39 -6.59 -17.44
CA ASN A 5 4.55 -5.94 -18.03
C ASN A 5 5.80 -6.84 -17.97
N SER A 6 6.02 -7.54 -16.85
CA SER A 6 7.11 -8.50 -16.71
C SER A 6 6.98 -9.67 -17.70
N LEU A 7 5.78 -10.24 -17.85
CA LEU A 7 5.52 -11.29 -18.83
C LEU A 7 5.72 -10.80 -20.27
N LYS A 8 5.25 -9.58 -20.57
CA LYS A 8 5.34 -8.98 -21.89
C LYS A 8 6.75 -8.49 -22.24
N ARG A 9 7.61 -8.29 -21.25
CA ARG A 9 8.96 -7.70 -21.35
C ARG A 9 8.95 -6.29 -21.93
N SER A 10 7.85 -5.58 -21.78
CA SER A 10 7.69 -4.18 -22.16
C SER A 10 6.59 -3.53 -21.33
N GLN A 11 6.53 -2.20 -21.32
CA GLN A 11 5.44 -1.47 -20.70
C GLN A 11 4.18 -1.58 -21.57
N ALA A 12 3.26 -2.48 -21.19
CA ALA A 12 2.00 -2.71 -21.89
C ALA A 12 0.78 -2.23 -21.08
N CYS A 13 0.91 -2.16 -19.76
CA CYS A 13 -0.10 -1.64 -18.83
C CYS A 13 0.52 -0.49 -18.02
N GLU A 14 -0.29 0.51 -17.68
CA GLU A 14 0.08 1.51 -16.68
C GLU A 14 0.22 0.87 -15.29
N THR A 15 1.22 1.31 -14.53
CA THR A 15 1.53 0.81 -13.18
C THR A 15 1.80 1.98 -12.25
N GLY A 16 1.40 1.86 -11.00
CA GLY A 16 1.68 2.85 -9.96
C GLY A 16 1.49 2.24 -8.57
N SER A 17 1.95 2.96 -7.55
CA SER A 17 1.80 2.57 -6.13
C SER A 17 0.43 2.96 -5.55
N THR A 18 -0.35 3.78 -6.26
CA THR A 18 -1.66 4.24 -5.82
C THR A 18 -2.77 3.28 -6.28
N PRO A 19 -3.84 3.12 -5.49
CA PRO A 19 -5.00 2.34 -5.93
C PRO A 19 -5.72 3.02 -7.10
N GLY A 20 -6.30 2.20 -7.98
CA GLY A 20 -7.14 2.69 -9.08
C GLY A 20 -6.38 3.15 -10.33
N VAL A 21 -5.12 2.74 -10.51
CA VAL A 21 -4.35 3.00 -11.75
C VAL A 21 -5.04 2.37 -12.96
N THR A 22 -5.37 1.08 -12.91
CA THR A 22 -6.16 0.43 -13.96
C THR A 22 -7.64 0.78 -13.78
N LYS A 23 -8.17 1.66 -14.64
CA LYS A 23 -9.56 2.14 -14.58
C LYS A 23 -10.51 1.45 -15.54
N GLN A 24 -9.98 0.81 -16.58
CA GLN A 24 -10.76 0.13 -17.61
C GLN A 24 -10.17 -1.25 -17.88
N MET A 25 -11.03 -2.18 -18.32
CA MET A 25 -10.59 -3.49 -18.77
C MET A 25 -9.83 -3.35 -20.09
N GLN A 26 -8.68 -4.03 -20.20
CA GLN A 26 -7.86 -4.02 -21.39
C GLN A 26 -7.37 -5.43 -21.73
N THR A 27 -7.19 -5.70 -23.03
CA THR A 27 -6.69 -6.98 -23.53
C THR A 27 -5.27 -6.79 -24.06
N ILE A 28 -4.32 -7.52 -23.50
CA ILE A 28 -2.91 -7.49 -23.87
C ILE A 28 -2.56 -8.77 -24.61
N LYS A 29 -2.11 -8.65 -25.86
CA LYS A 29 -1.60 -9.80 -26.60
C LYS A 29 -0.18 -10.12 -26.14
N LEU A 30 0.00 -11.28 -25.50
CA LEU A 30 1.32 -11.74 -25.09
C LEU A 30 2.08 -12.27 -26.31
N ASP A 31 1.48 -13.23 -27.02
CA ASP A 31 1.98 -13.83 -28.26
C ASP A 31 0.82 -14.20 -29.23
N LYS A 32 1.06 -15.11 -30.19
CA LYS A 32 0.03 -15.52 -31.16
C LYS A 32 -1.10 -16.35 -30.54
N LEU A 33 -0.87 -17.04 -29.43
CA LEU A 33 -1.78 -17.99 -28.81
C LEU A 33 -2.40 -17.46 -27.50
N ILE A 34 -1.72 -16.55 -26.81
CA ILE A 34 -2.08 -16.09 -25.47
C ILE A 34 -2.45 -14.61 -25.49
N LYS A 35 -3.62 -14.32 -24.92
CA LYS A 35 -4.08 -12.97 -24.57
C LYS A 35 -4.31 -12.90 -23.06
N LEU A 36 -3.91 -11.80 -22.46
CA LEU A 36 -4.10 -11.49 -21.05
C LEU A 36 -5.17 -10.40 -20.93
N PHE A 37 -6.01 -10.50 -19.89
CA PHE A 37 -6.98 -9.47 -19.54
C PHE A 37 -6.53 -8.80 -18.24
N ASP A 38 -6.40 -7.48 -18.26
CA ASP A 38 -6.12 -6.66 -17.07
C ASP A 38 -7.39 -5.87 -16.77
N SER A 39 -7.98 -6.08 -15.59
CA SER A 39 -9.18 -5.38 -15.14
C SER A 39 -8.84 -4.41 -14.01
N PRO A 40 -9.72 -3.45 -13.72
CA PRO A 40 -9.64 -2.70 -12.47
C PRO A 40 -9.61 -3.63 -11.26
N GLY A 41 -8.93 -3.20 -10.20
CA GLY A 41 -8.91 -3.92 -8.93
C GLY A 41 -10.27 -3.83 -8.23
N ILE A 42 -10.73 -4.96 -7.67
CA ILE A 42 -11.98 -5.02 -6.89
C ILE A 42 -11.62 -5.20 -5.41
N VAL A 43 -12.14 -4.32 -4.56
CA VAL A 43 -12.01 -4.43 -3.11
C VAL A 43 -13.27 -5.12 -2.58
N MET A 44 -13.19 -6.42 -2.35
CA MET A 44 -14.25 -7.18 -1.68
C MET A 44 -14.06 -7.09 -0.17
N SER A 45 -14.76 -6.19 0.53
CA SER A 45 -14.63 -6.08 1.99
C SER A 45 -15.95 -6.35 2.71
N LYS A 46 -15.94 -7.38 3.57
CA LYS A 46 -16.81 -7.47 4.76
C LYS A 46 -16.19 -6.75 5.99
N GLU A 47 -15.01 -6.16 5.79
CA GLU A 47 -14.17 -5.57 6.82
C GLU A 47 -14.78 -4.25 7.29
N THR A 48 -15.09 -4.14 8.57
CA THR A 48 -15.75 -2.95 9.14
C THR A 48 -14.76 -1.88 9.57
N ASN A 49 -13.49 -2.24 9.80
CA ASN A 49 -12.48 -1.30 10.27
C ASN A 49 -11.78 -0.59 9.08
N PRO A 50 -11.96 0.74 8.90
CA PRO A 50 -11.36 1.49 7.79
C PRO A 50 -9.82 1.45 7.78
N ALA A 51 -9.19 1.32 8.95
CA ALA A 51 -7.74 1.26 9.06
C ALA A 51 -7.15 -0.01 8.38
N ASN A 52 -7.91 -1.11 8.34
CA ASN A 52 -7.53 -2.30 7.57
C ASN A 52 -7.54 -2.06 6.07
N LEU A 53 -8.48 -1.27 5.57
CA LEU A 53 -8.55 -0.91 4.15
C LEU A 53 -7.38 -0.01 3.74
N VAL A 54 -6.98 0.91 4.62
CA VAL A 54 -5.77 1.73 4.43
C VAL A 54 -4.53 0.84 4.31
N LEU A 55 -4.32 -0.08 5.26
CA LEU A 55 -3.14 -0.95 5.27
C LEU A 55 -3.09 -1.95 4.10
N ARG A 56 -4.23 -2.21 3.44
CA ARG A 56 -4.30 -3.01 2.20
C ARG A 56 -4.16 -2.16 0.93
N ASN A 57 -3.83 -0.87 1.06
CA ASN A 57 -3.75 0.10 -0.05
C ASN A 57 -5.06 0.20 -0.85
N CYS A 58 -6.21 0.03 -0.20
CA CYS A 58 -7.53 0.16 -0.84
C CYS A 58 -8.03 1.60 -0.91
N ILE A 59 -7.41 2.50 -0.15
CA ILE A 59 -7.76 3.93 -0.05
C ILE A 59 -6.52 4.72 -0.46
N ARG A 60 -6.73 5.83 -1.19
CA ARG A 60 -5.64 6.74 -1.54
C ARG A 60 -5.12 7.43 -0.29
N ILE A 61 -3.80 7.46 -0.10
CA ILE A 61 -3.18 8.03 1.10
C ILE A 61 -3.58 9.50 1.29
N GLU A 62 -3.64 10.24 0.17
CA GLU A 62 -4.01 11.66 0.18
C GLU A 62 -5.44 11.95 0.68
N THR A 63 -6.33 10.96 0.66
CA THR A 63 -7.74 11.13 1.08
C THR A 63 -7.99 10.69 2.52
N ILE A 64 -6.95 10.30 3.25
CA ILE A 64 -7.07 9.82 4.63
C ILE A 64 -7.07 11.04 5.57
N GLU A 65 -8.20 11.29 6.24
CA GLU A 65 -8.32 12.38 7.21
C GLU A 65 -7.50 12.14 8.48
N ASN A 66 -7.55 10.93 9.02
CA ASN A 66 -6.80 10.54 10.21
C ASN A 66 -6.02 9.23 9.96
N PRO A 67 -4.69 9.30 9.76
CA PRO A 67 -3.87 8.11 9.52
C PRO A 67 -3.52 7.35 10.81
N VAL A 68 -3.69 7.95 11.99
CA VAL A 68 -3.23 7.38 13.27
C VAL A 68 -3.77 5.97 13.54
N PRO A 69 -5.07 5.66 13.34
CA PRO A 69 -5.58 4.30 13.56
C PRO A 69 -4.91 3.24 12.66
N ALA A 70 -4.54 3.60 11.43
CA ALA A 70 -3.82 2.70 10.54
C ALA A 70 -2.37 2.49 11.00
N ILE A 71 -1.72 3.55 11.49
CA ILE A 71 -0.35 3.46 12.03
C ILE A 71 -0.34 2.64 13.32
N GLU A 72 -1.32 2.82 14.19
CA GLU A 72 -1.48 2.02 15.41
C GLU A 72 -1.64 0.54 15.06
N LEU A 73 -2.53 0.18 14.13
CA LEU A 73 -2.66 -1.20 13.66
C LEU A 73 -1.38 -1.73 13.00
N LEU A 74 -0.62 -0.90 12.29
CA LEU A 74 0.65 -1.28 11.69
C LEU A 74 1.68 -1.64 12.76
N ILE A 75 1.84 -0.79 13.78
CA ILE A 75 2.75 -1.02 14.91
C ILE A 75 2.38 -2.33 15.62
N HIS A 76 1.09 -2.60 15.83
CA HIS A 76 0.64 -3.85 16.46
C HIS A 76 0.86 -5.10 15.59
N ARG A 77 1.05 -4.97 14.28
CA ARG A 77 1.33 -6.09 13.35
C ARG A 77 2.81 -6.42 13.23
N CYS A 78 3.69 -5.53 13.64
CA CYS A 78 5.13 -5.71 13.64
C CYS A 78 5.64 -5.86 15.07
N THR A 79 6.82 -6.45 15.25
CA THR A 79 7.44 -6.39 16.57
C THR A 79 8.01 -4.99 16.82
N LYS A 80 8.12 -4.61 18.09
CA LYS A 80 8.66 -3.32 18.50
C LYS A 80 10.09 -3.12 17.96
N GLU A 81 10.90 -4.18 17.99
CA GLU A 81 12.28 -4.20 17.50
C GLU A 81 12.34 -3.99 15.99
N GLN A 82 11.42 -4.59 15.23
CA GLN A 82 11.33 -4.36 13.78
C GLN A 82 11.04 -2.90 13.47
N MET A 83 10.10 -2.28 14.19
CA MET A 83 9.77 -0.87 14.00
C MET A 83 10.95 0.04 14.38
N MET A 84 11.59 -0.21 15.52
CA MET A 84 12.78 0.54 15.95
C MET A 84 13.92 0.43 14.94
N LEU A 85 14.19 -0.77 14.42
CA LEU A 85 15.25 -0.99 13.43
C LEU A 85 14.91 -0.33 12.09
N GLN A 86 13.70 -0.55 11.58
CA GLN A 86 13.26 -0.04 10.28
C GLN A 86 13.29 1.49 10.23
N TYR A 87 12.86 2.13 11.30
CA TYR A 87 12.80 3.59 11.40
C TYR A 87 14.01 4.19 12.12
N ASN A 88 14.96 3.37 12.57
CA ASN A 88 16.13 3.73 13.38
C ASN A 88 15.74 4.71 14.53
N LEU A 89 14.80 4.25 15.36
CA LEU A 89 14.30 4.96 16.54
C LEU A 89 14.76 4.26 17.82
N SER A 90 14.87 5.05 18.90
CA SER A 90 14.94 4.50 20.26
C SER A 90 13.64 3.83 20.67
N ASP A 91 13.66 3.11 21.80
CA ASP A 91 12.47 2.51 22.40
C ASP A 91 11.30 3.50 22.50
N PHE A 92 10.08 3.09 22.19
CA PHE A 92 8.87 3.93 22.22
C PHE A 92 7.74 3.26 23.01
N GLN A 93 6.87 4.01 23.67
CA GLN A 93 5.83 3.42 24.54
C GLN A 93 4.55 3.10 23.79
N ASP A 94 4.11 4.01 22.92
CA ASP A 94 2.87 3.90 22.17
C ASP A 94 2.99 4.55 20.79
N VAL A 95 1.87 4.59 20.05
CA VAL A 95 1.81 5.19 18.71
C VAL A 95 2.14 6.69 18.73
N ASN A 96 1.76 7.43 19.78
CA ASN A 96 2.00 8.88 19.83
C ASN A 96 3.48 9.17 20.09
N ASP A 97 4.11 8.44 21.00
CA ASP A 97 5.55 8.52 21.26
C ASP A 97 6.36 8.09 20.03
N PHE A 98 5.93 7.03 19.34
CA PHE A 98 6.51 6.63 18.04
C PHE A 98 6.45 7.77 17.02
N LEU A 99 5.28 8.40 16.86
CA LEU A 99 5.08 9.49 15.90
C LEU A 99 5.86 10.75 16.28
N LEU A 100 5.94 11.10 17.57
CA LEU A 100 6.71 12.24 18.07
C LEU A 100 8.21 12.04 17.80
N LYS A 101 8.74 10.83 18.06
CA LYS A 101 10.12 10.48 17.77
C LYS A 101 10.42 10.50 16.28
N MET A 102 9.50 9.99 15.46
CA MET A 102 9.59 10.10 14.00
C MET A 102 9.64 11.55 13.53
N ALA A 103 8.73 12.40 14.02
CA ALA A 103 8.68 13.81 13.65
C ALA A 103 9.97 14.56 14.05
N THR A 104 10.44 14.34 15.28
CA THR A 104 11.69 14.93 15.78
C THR A 104 12.88 14.52 14.91
N LYS A 105 12.92 13.25 14.49
CA LYS A 105 13.98 12.72 13.64
C LYS A 105 13.94 13.25 12.21
N MET A 106 12.75 13.38 11.62
CA MET A 106 12.57 13.87 10.25
C MET A 106 12.86 15.37 10.11
N GLY A 107 13.00 16.07 11.23
CA GLY A 107 13.22 17.51 11.29
C GLY A 107 11.89 18.24 11.31
N THR A 108 11.63 18.94 12.41
CA THR A 108 10.84 20.17 12.38
C THR A 108 11.64 21.29 11.72
#